data_AF-A0AAE9SBZ4-F1
#
_entry.id   AF-A0AAE9SBZ4-F1
#
_cell.length_a   1.000
_cell.length_b   1.000
_cell.length_c   1.000
_cell.angle_alpha   90.00
_cell.angle_beta   90.00
_cell.angle_gamma   90.00
#
_symmetry.space_group_name_H-M   'P 1'
#
loop_
_entity.id
_entity.type
_entity.pdbx_description
1 polymer ?
#
loop_
_entity_poly.entity_id
_entity_poly.type
_entity_poly.pdbx_seq_one_letter_code
_entity_poly.pdbx_strand_id
1 'polypeptide(L)'
;MKKLEMKDLTEAEKAEITLLLQKAQANADHTLTNGERNKIREEGRLLIAAERAKVAKVASALAREKAKERAKNQVLPDTFSWIDSVSNKFRSKR
;
A
#
# COMPACT_ATOMS: atom_id res chain seq x y z
N MET A 1 -4.77 -5.38 12.06
CA MET A 1 -5.44 -4.40 11.17
C MET A 1 -6.89 -4.29 11.62
N LYS A 2 -7.44 -3.07 11.68
CA LYS A 2 -8.85 -2.86 12.06
C LYS A 2 -9.74 -3.56 11.01
N LYS A 3 -10.75 -4.33 11.44
CA LYS A 3 -11.71 -4.99 10.54
C LYS A 3 -12.41 -3.87 9.75
N LEU A 4 -12.32 -3.90 8.42
CA LEU A 4 -13.06 -2.94 7.59
C LEU A 4 -14.55 -3.14 7.86
N GLU A 5 -15.26 -2.11 8.30
CA GLU A 5 -16.71 -2.17 8.41
C GLU A 5 -17.36 -1.68 7.11
N MET A 6 -18.63 -2.05 6.88
CA MET A 6 -19.34 -1.61 5.68
C MET A 6 -19.44 -0.07 5.58
N LYS A 7 -19.37 0.64 6.71
CA LYS A 7 -19.36 2.11 6.76
C LYS A 7 -18.04 2.71 6.25
N ASP A 8 -16.95 1.95 6.28
CA ASP A 8 -15.60 2.38 5.86
C ASP A 8 -15.33 2.12 4.37
N LEU A 9 -16.31 1.55 3.66
CA LEU A 9 -16.29 1.31 2.23
C LEU A 9 -16.84 2.51 1.47
N THR A 10 -16.19 2.81 0.35
CA THR A 10 -16.70 3.75 -0.66
C THR A 10 -17.97 3.21 -1.31
N GLU A 11 -18.74 4.08 -1.96
CA GLU A 11 -19.98 3.67 -2.63
C GLU A 11 -19.73 2.65 -3.75
N ALA A 12 -18.61 2.78 -4.48
CA ALA A 12 -18.20 1.83 -5.51
C ALA A 12 -17.90 0.43 -4.92
N GLU A 13 -17.17 0.38 -3.81
CA GLU A 13 -16.85 -0.85 -3.09
C GLU A 13 -18.11 -1.52 -2.50
N LYS A 14 -19.07 -0.73 -2.02
CA LYS A 14 -20.38 -1.25 -1.60
C LYS A 14 -21.15 -1.84 -2.77
N ALA A 15 -21.14 -1.16 -3.93
CA ALA A 15 -21.78 -1.63 -5.15
C ALA A 15 -21.17 -2.97 -5.61
N GLU A 16 -19.85 -3.12 -5.51
CA GLU A 16 -19.16 -4.36 -5.83
C GLU A 16 -19.59 -5.52 -4.91
N ILE A 17 -19.68 -5.30 -3.60
CA ILE A 17 -20.19 -6.31 -2.66
C ILE A 17 -21.65 -6.66 -2.98
N THR A 18 -22.49 -5.68 -3.34
CA THR A 18 -23.88 -5.97 -3.73
C THR A 18 -23.96 -6.77 -5.04
N LEU A 19 -23.05 -6.52 -5.98
CA LEU A 19 -22.96 -7.28 -7.23
C LEU A 19 -22.50 -8.73 -6.96
N LEU A 20 -21.57 -8.92 -6.02
CA LEU A 20 -21.19 -10.26 -5.56
C LEU A 20 -22.37 -10.99 -4.91
N LEU A 21 -23.17 -10.30 -4.09
CA LEU A 21 -24.39 -10.87 -3.52
C LEU A 21 -25.42 -11.25 -4.59
N GLN A 22 -25.62 -10.39 -5.60
CA GLN A 22 -26.53 -10.68 -6.72
C GLN A 22 -26.06 -11.88 -7.54
N LYS A 23 -24.76 -11.96 -7.86
CA LYS A 23 -24.18 -13.12 -8.55
C LYS A 23 -24.32 -14.40 -7.73
N ALA A 24 -24.04 -14.34 -6.43
CA ALA A 24 -24.23 -15.49 -5.55
C ALA A 24 -25.70 -15.91 -5.47
N GLN A 25 -26.63 -14.95 -5.46
CA GLN A 25 -28.07 -15.24 -5.46
C GLN A 25 -28.54 -15.81 -6.79
N ALA A 26 -27.97 -15.40 -7.92
CA ALA A 26 -28.27 -15.94 -9.24
C ALA A 26 -27.70 -17.35 -9.46
N ASN A 27 -26.57 -17.66 -8.81
CA ASN A 27 -25.95 -18.98 -8.86
C ASN A 27 -26.52 -19.95 -7.83
N ALA A 28 -27.27 -19.46 -6.85
CA ALA A 28 -27.93 -20.29 -5.85
C ALA A 28 -29.35 -20.61 -6.32
N ASP A 29 -29.71 -21.90 -6.31
CA ASP A 29 -31.09 -22.35 -6.57
C ASP A 29 -32.04 -22.02 -5.41
N HIS A 30 -31.51 -21.47 -4.31
CA HIS A 30 -32.24 -21.08 -3.10
C HIS A 30 -32.02 -19.62 -2.74
N THR A 31 -32.93 -19.06 -1.95
CA THR A 31 -32.75 -17.72 -1.36
C THR A 31 -31.60 -17.76 -0.34
N LEU A 32 -30.62 -16.87 -0.50
CA LEU A 32 -29.45 -16.84 0.37
C LEU A 32 -29.87 -16.57 1.81
N THR A 33 -29.49 -17.46 2.71
CA THR A 33 -29.71 -17.31 4.14
C THR A 33 -28.92 -16.12 4.69
N ASN A 34 -29.33 -15.61 5.86
CA ASN A 34 -28.61 -14.52 6.54
C ASN A 34 -27.12 -14.85 6.76
N GLY A 35 -26.81 -16.12 7.05
CA GLY A 35 -25.44 -16.58 7.25
C GLY A 35 -24.60 -16.49 5.98
N GLU A 36 -25.12 -16.98 4.86
CA GLU A 36 -24.43 -16.94 3.56
C GLU A 36 -24.24 -15.50 3.07
N ARG A 37 -25.27 -14.66 3.19
CA ARG A 37 -25.16 -13.23 2.85
C ARG A 37 -24.08 -12.53 3.67
N ASN A 38 -23.96 -12.86 4.96
CA ASN A 38 -22.91 -12.27 5.80
C ASN A 38 -21.52 -12.78 5.45
N LYS A 39 -21.36 -14.06 5.10
CA LYS A 39 -20.10 -14.61 4.61
C LYS A 39 -19.64 -13.92 3.32
N ILE A 40 -20.54 -13.76 2.34
CA ILE A 40 -20.22 -13.08 1.06
C ILE A 40 -19.80 -11.63 1.29
N ARG A 41 -20.47 -10.92 2.22
CA ARG A 41 -20.06 -9.55 2.61
C ARG A 41 -18.72 -9.52 3.32
N GLU A 42 -18.38 -10.52 4.12
CA GLU A 42 -17.07 -10.63 4.77
C GLU A 42 -15.96 -10.92 3.77
N GLU A 43 -16.18 -11.87 2.86
CA GLU A 43 -15.25 -12.20 1.77
C GLU A 43 -15.02 -10.99 0.86
N GLY A 44 -16.09 -10.29 0.46
CA GLY A 44 -15.98 -9.07 -0.32
C GLY A 44 -15.14 -7.98 0.38
N ARG A 45 -15.33 -7.81 1.70
CA ARG A 45 -14.50 -6.87 2.49
C ARG A 45 -13.04 -7.28 2.55
N LEU A 46 -12.75 -8.58 2.67
CA LEU A 46 -11.38 -9.08 2.68
C LEU A 46 -10.70 -8.88 1.32
N LEU A 47 -11.41 -9.09 0.22
CA LEU A 47 -10.91 -8.82 -1.13
C LEU A 47 -10.55 -7.35 -1.30
N ILE A 48 -11.45 -6.44 -0.92
CA ILE A 48 -11.22 -4.99 -1.01
C ILE A 48 -10.04 -4.55 -0.14
N ALA A 49 -9.93 -5.07 1.09
CA ALA A 49 -8.79 -4.80 1.95
C ALA A 49 -7.47 -5.30 1.32
N ALA A 50 -7.49 -6.49 0.69
CA ALA A 50 -6.34 -7.03 -0.01
C ALA A 50 -5.97 -6.20 -1.25
N GLU A 51 -6.95 -5.72 -2.01
CA GLU A 51 -6.72 -4.84 -3.15
C GLU A 51 -6.12 -3.50 -2.74
N ARG A 52 -6.68 -2.86 -1.71
CA ARG A 52 -6.10 -1.63 -1.13
C ARG A 52 -4.64 -1.85 -0.71
N ALA A 53 -4.33 -2.99 -0.09
CA ALA A 53 -2.96 -3.34 0.28
C ALA A 53 -2.05 -3.56 -0.95
N LYS A 54 -2.55 -4.19 -2.02
CA LYS A 54 -1.81 -4.36 -3.28
C LYS A 54 -1.54 -2.99 -3.93
N VAL A 55 -2.54 -2.12 -4.02
CA VAL A 55 -2.41 -0.76 -4.55
C VAL A 55 -1.38 0.04 -3.73
N ALA A 56 -1.43 -0.03 -2.41
CA ALA A 56 -0.44 0.63 -1.54
C ALA A 56 0.98 0.08 -1.75
N LYS A 57 1.14 -1.23 -1.94
CA LYS A 57 2.44 -1.84 -2.26
C LYS A 57 2.99 -1.37 -3.60
N VAL A 58 2.15 -1.31 -4.64
CA VAL A 58 2.54 -0.79 -5.96
C VAL A 58 2.93 0.68 -5.86
N ALA A 59 2.14 1.50 -5.18
CA ALA A 59 2.46 2.91 -4.95
C ALA A 59 3.78 3.09 -4.17
N SER A 60 4.02 2.25 -3.15
CA SER A 60 5.28 2.25 -2.40
C SER A 60 6.48 1.85 -3.27
N ALA A 61 6.31 0.84 -4.13
CA ALA A 61 7.35 0.44 -5.08
C ALA A 61 7.69 1.59 -6.04
N LEU A 62 6.67 2.26 -6.61
CA LEU A 62 6.87 3.42 -7.47
C LEU A 62 7.54 4.59 -6.74
N ALA A 63 7.19 4.83 -5.47
CA ALA A 63 7.85 5.85 -4.66
C ALA A 63 9.33 5.51 -4.42
N ARG A 64 9.66 4.23 -4.19
CA ARG A 64 11.05 3.78 -4.04
C ARG A 64 11.85 3.93 -5.33
N GLU A 65 11.28 3.58 -6.48
CA GLU A 65 11.96 3.77 -7.77
C GLU A 65 12.21 5.26 -8.05
N LYS A 66 11.20 6.13 -7.84
CA LYS A 66 11.40 7.59 -7.94
C LYS A 66 12.45 8.11 -6.96
N ALA A 67 12.54 7.55 -5.75
CA ALA A 67 13.58 7.92 -4.79
C ALA A 67 14.98 7.50 -5.25
N LYS A 68 15.13 6.30 -5.85
CA LYS A 68 16.39 5.85 -6.44
C LYS A 68 16.81 6.74 -7.62
N GLU A 69 15.88 7.12 -8.49
CA GLU A 69 16.17 8.05 -9.58
C GLU A 69 16.62 9.42 -9.07
N ARG A 70 15.95 9.95 -8.03
CA ARG A 70 16.40 11.19 -7.38
C ARG A 70 17.78 11.06 -6.76
N ALA A 71 18.10 9.92 -6.13
CA ALA A 71 19.42 9.68 -5.55
C ALA A 71 20.50 9.60 -6.63
N LYS A 72 20.22 8.99 -7.79
CA LYS A 72 21.14 8.96 -8.95
C LYS A 72 21.38 10.35 -9.55
N ASN A 73 20.35 11.19 -9.58
CA ASN A 73 20.40 12.52 -10.18
C ASN A 73 20.84 13.62 -9.19
N GLN A 74 20.96 13.32 -7.90
CA GLN A 74 21.69 14.19 -7.00
C GLN A 74 23.16 14.11 -7.37
N VAL A 75 23.63 15.14 -8.07
CA VAL A 75 25.05 15.50 -8.11
C VAL A 75 25.44 15.72 -6.66
N LEU A 76 26.08 14.72 -6.05
CA LEU A 76 26.70 14.88 -4.74
C LEU A 76 27.68 16.05 -4.89
N PRO A 77 27.52 17.17 -4.16
CA PRO A 77 28.65 18.09 -4.02
C PRO A 77 29.79 17.25 -3.46
N ASP A 78 31.00 17.38 -4.04
CA ASP A 78 32.20 16.63 -3.70
C ASP A 78 32.14 16.19 -2.23
N THR A 79 31.94 14.89 -2.02
CA THR A 79 31.62 14.33 -0.71
C THR A 79 32.56 14.91 0.32
N PHE A 80 32.01 15.68 1.27
CA PHE A 80 32.75 16.38 2.30
C PHE A 80 33.82 15.44 2.88
N SER A 81 35.08 15.73 2.54
CA SER A 81 36.21 14.93 2.96
C SER A 81 36.59 15.36 4.36
N TRP A 82 36.33 14.48 5.33
CA TRP A 82 36.78 14.68 6.70
C TRP A 82 38.29 14.88 6.78
N ILE A 83 39.04 14.22 5.89
CA ILE A 83 40.50 14.33 5.80
C ILE A 83 40.92 15.75 5.38
N ASP A 84 40.18 16.38 4.46
CA ASP A 84 40.44 17.77 4.05
C ASP A 84 39.94 18.80 5.08
N SER A 85 38.91 18.45 5.87
CA SER A 85 38.37 19.33 6.92
C SER A 85 39.21 19.39 8.20
N VAL A 86 40.00 18.35 8.49
CA VAL A 86 40.92 18.36 9.64
C VAL A 86 42.19 19.09 9.20
N SER A 87 42.19 20.40 9.44
CA SER A 87 43.34 21.27 9.12
C SER A 87 44.66 20.64 9.57
N ASN A 88 45.70 20.77 8.73
CA ASN A 88 47.07 20.29 8.91
C ASN A 88 47.80 20.86 10.16
N LYS A 89 47.09 21.56 11.06
CA LYS A 89 47.60 22.24 12.27
C LYS A 89 48.29 21.31 13.26
N PHE A 90 48.10 19.99 13.16
CA PHE A 90 48.74 19.00 14.04
C PHE A 90 49.86 18.20 13.37
N ARG A 91 50.15 18.42 12.08
CA ARG A 91 51.11 17.59 11.33
C ARG A 91 52.54 18.16 11.28
N SER A 92 52.79 19.34 11.85
CA SER A 92 54.13 19.95 11.95
C SER A 92 54.65 19.98 13.40
N LYS A 93 54.91 18.82 13.98
CA LYS A 93 55.88 18.66 15.08
C LYS A 93 56.60 17.34 14.91
N ARG A 94 57.63 17.35 14.07
CA ARG A 94 58.77 16.43 14.12
C ARG A 94 60.02 17.23 13.83
#